data_AF-A0A077PR19-F1
#
_entry.id   AF-A0A077PR19-F1
#
_cell.length_a   1.000
_cell.length_b   1.000
_cell.length_c   1.000
_cell.angle_alpha   90.00
_cell.angle_beta   90.00
_cell.angle_gamma   90.00
#
_symmetry.space_group_name_H-M   'P 1'
#
loop_
_entity.id
_entity.type
_entity.pdbx_description
1 polymer ?
#
loop_
_entity_poly.entity_id
_entity_poly.type
_entity_poly.pdbx_seq_one_letter_code
_entity_poly.pdbx_strand_id
1 'polypeptide(L)'
;MDGFIGLVLGISAIFVYFLPTYVAARRIHRNIYLIAFVNLITAWTAIGWLVCLAWAINKQKDSESIPDPYDENVKNCPYCDELIKKKAVFCKHCRKGLEDI
;
A
#
# COMPACT_ATOMS: atom_id res chain seq x y z
N MET A 1 45.86 -0.79 -9.68
CA MET A 1 44.92 -0.75 -8.52
C MET A 1 43.61 -0.05 -8.89
N ASP A 2 43.61 0.85 -9.89
CA ASP A 2 42.46 1.69 -10.26
C ASP A 2 41.30 0.92 -10.90
N GLY A 3 41.60 -0.09 -11.72
CA GLY A 3 40.57 -0.93 -12.36
C GLY A 3 39.78 -1.82 -11.37
N PHE A 4 40.43 -2.28 -10.30
CA PHE A 4 39.76 -3.07 -9.26
C PHE A 4 38.80 -2.21 -8.42
N ILE A 5 39.23 -1.00 -8.06
CA ILE A 5 38.41 -0.04 -7.31
C ILE A 5 37.16 0.34 -8.13
N GLY A 6 37.34 0.62 -9.43
CA GLY A 6 36.21 0.92 -10.32
C GLY A 6 35.21 -0.24 -10.43
N LEU A 7 35.70 -1.48 -10.52
CA LEU A 7 34.86 -2.68 -10.56
C LEU A 7 34.05 -2.85 -9.28
N VAL A 8 34.69 -2.71 -8.10
CA VAL A 8 34.02 -2.83 -6.80
C VAL A 8 32.97 -1.74 -6.61
N LEU A 9 33.29 -0.49 -6.96
CA LEU A 9 32.35 0.63 -6.87
C LEU A 9 31.15 0.44 -7.80
N GLY A 10 31.39 0.03 -9.06
CA GLY A 10 30.31 -0.22 -10.03
C GLY A 10 29.35 -1.32 -9.57
N ILE A 11 29.87 -2.43 -9.05
CA ILE A 11 29.04 -3.52 -8.51
C ILE A 11 28.23 -3.03 -7.31
N SER A 12 28.86 -2.31 -6.38
CA SER A 12 28.18 -1.79 -5.18
C SER A 12 27.03 -0.83 -5.52
N ALA A 13 27.21 0.02 -6.53
CA ALA A 13 26.20 0.96 -6.99
C ALA A 13 24.96 0.25 -7.54
N ILE A 14 25.14 -0.86 -8.28
CA ILE A 14 24.04 -1.67 -8.80
C ILE A 14 23.20 -2.25 -7.65
N PHE A 15 23.84 -2.80 -6.61
CA PHE A 15 23.12 -3.34 -5.47
C PHE A 15 22.30 -2.28 -4.72
N VAL A 16 22.87 -1.08 -4.53
CA VAL A 16 22.15 0.05 -3.89
C VAL A 16 20.97 0.52 -4.77
N TYR A 17 21.15 0.55 -6.08
CA TYR A 17 20.10 0.94 -7.03
C TYR A 17 18.86 0.03 -6.95
N PHE A 18 19.07 -1.28 -6.80
CA PHE A 18 17.99 -2.26 -6.70
C PHE A 18 17.46 -2.49 -5.28
N LEU A 19 18.00 -1.79 -4.28
CA LEU A 19 17.62 -1.94 -2.87
C LEU A 19 16.12 -1.67 -2.60
N PRO A 20 15.47 -0.64 -3.17
CA PRO A 20 14.03 -0.41 -2.96
C PRO A 20 13.17 -1.54 -3.51
N THR A 21 13.52 -2.07 -4.69
CA THR A 21 12.83 -3.21 -5.31
C THR A 21 13.03 -4.49 -4.50
N TYR A 22 14.23 -4.73 -3.97
CA TYR A 22 14.53 -5.86 -3.10
C TYR A 22 13.74 -5.79 -1.77
N VAL A 23 13.66 -4.60 -1.14
CA VAL A 23 12.88 -4.38 0.08
C VAL A 23 11.40 -4.63 -0.17
N ALA A 24 10.85 -4.15 -1.29
CA ALA A 24 9.47 -4.43 -1.69
C ALA A 24 9.22 -5.92 -1.92
N ALA A 25 10.16 -6.63 -2.55
CA ALA A 25 10.08 -8.07 -2.79
C ALA A 25 10.06 -8.89 -1.49
N ARG A 26 10.95 -8.56 -0.54
CA ARG A 26 11.03 -9.23 0.76
C ARG A 26 9.76 -9.04 1.60
N ARG A 27 9.01 -7.97 1.39
CA ARG A 27 7.76 -7.69 2.10
C ARG A 27 6.50 -8.22 1.40
N ILE A 28 6.63 -8.94 0.28
CA ILE A 28 5.49 -9.46 -0.51
C ILE A 28 4.48 -8.33 -0.76
N HIS A 29 5.01 -7.16 -1.13
CA HIS A 29 4.17 -5.99 -1.39
C HIS A 29 3.28 -6.30 -2.60
N ARG A 30 1.95 -6.20 -2.47
CA ARG A 30 1.05 -6.56 -3.59
C ARG A 30 1.32 -5.73 -4.84
N ASN A 31 1.86 -4.52 -4.65
CA ASN A 31 2.17 -3.58 -5.72
C ASN A 31 3.67 -3.57 -6.06
N ILE A 32 4.36 -4.70 -5.86
CA ILE A 32 5.79 -4.86 -6.20
C ILE A 32 6.10 -4.42 -7.63
N TYR A 33 5.23 -4.74 -8.60
CA TYR A 33 5.40 -4.37 -10.00
C TYR A 33 5.38 -2.85 -10.21
N LEU A 34 4.51 -2.14 -9.48
CA LEU A 34 4.45 -0.67 -9.54
C LEU A 34 5.68 -0.03 -8.90
N ILE A 35 6.13 -0.55 -7.74
CA ILE A 35 7.33 -0.06 -7.07
C ILE A 35 8.58 -0.33 -7.94
N ALA A 36 8.65 -1.49 -8.61
CA ALA A 36 9.73 -1.82 -9.53
C ALA A 36 9.74 -0.91 -10.76
N PHE A 37 8.57 -0.63 -11.35
CA PHE A 37 8.43 0.26 -12.51
C PHE A 37 8.83 1.70 -12.17
N VAL A 38 8.36 2.22 -11.03
CA VAL A 38 8.69 3.57 -10.57
C VAL A 38 10.17 3.66 -10.18
N ASN A 39 10.75 2.61 -9.57
CA ASN A 39 12.19 2.56 -9.34
C ASN A 39 12.97 2.64 -10.65
N LEU A 40 12.57 1.91 -11.71
CA LEU A 40 13.26 1.94 -13.01
C LEU A 40 13.22 3.33 -13.68
N ILE A 41 12.07 4.02 -13.62
CA ILE A 41 11.88 5.32 -14.29
C ILE A 41 12.45 6.47 -13.47
N THR A 42 12.55 6.35 -12.14
CA THR A 42 12.85 7.50 -11.25
C THR A 42 14.19 7.39 -10.53
N ALA A 43 14.83 6.22 -10.52
CA ALA A 43 16.11 6.03 -9.81
C ALA A 43 17.32 6.65 -10.51
N TRP A 44 17.16 7.31 -11.66
CA TRP A 44 18.12 8.30 -12.16
C TRP A 44 18.18 9.56 -11.28
N THR A 45 17.20 9.74 -10.38
CA THR A 45 17.18 10.81 -9.39
C THR A 45 17.29 10.24 -7.98
N ALA A 46 18.15 10.82 -7.14
CA ALA A 46 18.28 10.41 -5.73
C ALA A 46 16.96 10.58 -4.96
N ILE A 47 16.17 11.60 -5.31
CA ILE A 47 14.86 11.87 -4.71
C ILE A 47 13.86 10.76 -5.08
N GLY A 48 13.79 10.36 -6.36
CA GLY A 48 12.93 9.28 -6.82
C GLY A 48 13.25 7.94 -6.15
N TRP A 49 14.54 7.64 -5.97
CA TRP A 49 14.98 6.45 -5.24
C TRP A 49 14.52 6.44 -3.77
N LEU A 50 14.67 7.57 -3.05
CA LEU A 50 14.21 7.71 -1.67
C LEU A 50 12.69 7.57 -1.52
N VAL A 51 11.93 8.17 -2.44
CA VAL A 51 10.46 8.06 -2.46
C VAL A 51 10.03 6.61 -2.70
N CYS A 52 10.66 5.90 -3.65
CA CYS A 52 10.42 4.48 -3.88
C CYS A 52 10.73 3.63 -2.65
N LEU A 53 11.84 3.93 -1.95
CA LEU A 53 12.22 3.23 -0.73
C LEU A 53 11.21 3.48 0.40
N ALA A 54 10.80 4.73 0.61
CA ALA A 54 9.77 5.08 1.59
C ALA A 54 8.44 4.37 1.28
N TRP A 55 8.07 4.29 0.00
CA TRP A 55 6.86 3.59 -0.44
C TRP A 55 6.97 2.06 -0.26
N ALA A 56 8.13 1.47 -0.53
CA ALA A 56 8.40 0.05 -0.29
C ALA A 56 8.32 -0.34 1.19
N ILE A 57 8.66 0.59 2.09
CA ILE A 57 8.61 0.38 3.55
C ILE A 57 7.18 0.59 4.09
N ASN A 58 6.39 1.49 3.48
CA ASN A 58 5.04 1.81 3.92
C ASN A 58 4.09 0.60 3.82
N LYS A 59 3.34 0.38 4.91
CA LYS A 59 2.32 -0.68 5.00
C LYS A 59 1.20 -0.36 4.00
N GLN A 60 0.86 -1.32 3.14
CA GLN A 60 -0.31 -1.21 2.31
C GLN A 60 -1.53 -1.02 3.20
N LYS A 61 -2.28 0.06 2.97
CA LYS A 61 -3.70 0.08 3.30
C LYS A 61 -4.32 -0.87 2.30
N ASP A 62 -4.55 -2.08 2.78
CA ASP A 62 -5.51 -3.02 2.24
C ASP A 62 -6.70 -2.24 1.70
N SER A 63 -6.70 -2.09 0.37
CA SER A 63 -7.82 -1.58 -0.39
C SER A 63 -9.02 -2.43 -0.02
N GLU A 64 -10.02 -1.79 0.57
CA GLU A 64 -11.40 -2.25 0.79
C GLU A 64 -11.58 -3.70 0.34
N SER A 65 -11.34 -4.64 1.25
CA SER A 65 -11.61 -6.05 1.00
C SER A 65 -13.05 -6.19 0.57
N ILE A 66 -13.30 -7.03 -0.44
CA ILE A 66 -14.63 -7.55 -0.77
C ILE A 66 -15.36 -7.80 0.56
N PRO A 67 -16.59 -7.27 0.77
CA PRO A 67 -17.28 -7.37 2.04
C PRO A 67 -17.23 -8.82 2.52
N ASP A 68 -16.52 -9.05 3.62
CA ASP A 68 -16.52 -10.35 4.26
C ASP A 68 -17.99 -10.64 4.60
N PRO A 69 -18.57 -11.77 4.17
CA PRO A 69 -19.95 -12.13 4.53
C PRO A 69 -20.17 -12.17 6.04
N TYR A 70 -19.09 -12.23 6.83
CA TYR A 70 -19.03 -12.13 8.28
C TYR A 70 -18.32 -10.86 8.78
N ASP A 71 -18.37 -9.74 8.04
CA ASP A 71 -17.89 -8.46 8.57
C ASP A 71 -18.76 -8.06 9.78
N GLU A 72 -18.25 -8.35 10.96
CA GLU A 72 -18.91 -8.03 12.23
C GLU A 72 -19.13 -6.52 12.39
N ASN A 73 -18.56 -5.66 11.53
CA ASN A 73 -18.73 -4.22 11.56
C ASN A 73 -19.87 -3.72 10.67
N VAL A 74 -20.63 -4.59 10.02
CA VAL A 74 -21.85 -4.24 9.30
C VAL A 74 -23.10 -4.81 9.97
N LYS A 75 -24.22 -4.09 9.85
CA LYS A 75 -25.56 -4.49 10.29
C LYS A 75 -26.59 -4.01 9.26
N ASN A 76 -27.75 -4.65 9.20
CA ASN A 76 -28.86 -4.15 8.40
C ASN A 76 -29.55 -2.99 9.11
N CYS A 77 -29.96 -1.98 8.35
CA CYS A 77 -30.72 -0.85 8.86
C CYS A 77 -32.15 -1.31 9.25
N PRO A 78 -32.61 -1.09 10.48
CA PRO A 78 -33.91 -1.59 10.97
C PRO A 78 -35.12 -0.92 10.29
N TYR A 79 -34.92 0.16 9.54
CA TYR A 79 -36.00 0.91 8.90
C TYR A 79 -36.14 0.66 7.40
N CYS A 80 -35.06 0.26 6.72
CA CYS A 80 -35.04 0.14 5.25
C CYS A 80 -34.21 -1.05 4.75
N ASP A 81 -33.67 -1.87 5.66
CA ASP A 81 -32.90 -3.09 5.40
C ASP A 81 -31.60 -2.91 4.59
N GLU A 82 -31.17 -1.66 4.39
CA GLU A 82 -29.88 -1.32 3.78
C GLU A 82 -28.69 -1.80 4.64
N LEU A 83 -27.62 -2.27 4.00
CA LEU A 83 -26.40 -2.70 4.68
C LEU A 83 -25.59 -1.47 5.15
N ILE A 84 -25.44 -1.29 6.46
CA ILE A 84 -24.78 -0.13 7.06
C ILE A 84 -23.69 -0.53 8.04
N LYS A 85 -22.72 0.34 8.29
CA LYS A 85 -21.69 0.11 9.32
C LYS A 85 -22.32 0.14 10.71
N LYS A 86 -21.90 -0.72 11.65
CA LYS A 86 -22.36 -0.70 13.05
C LYS A 86 -22.17 0.66 13.73
N LYS A 87 -21.11 1.40 13.35
CA LYS A 87 -20.81 2.76 13.83
C LYS A 87 -21.64 3.86 13.15
N ALA A 88 -22.53 3.53 12.23
CA ALA A 88 -23.33 4.52 11.52
C ALA A 88 -24.38 5.11 12.47
N VAL A 89 -24.32 6.43 12.62
CA VAL A 89 -25.29 7.22 13.39
C VAL A 89 -26.58 7.46 12.59
N PHE A 90 -26.45 7.62 11.26
CA PHE A 90 -27.56 7.82 10.33
C PHE A 90 -27.44 6.89 9.12
N CYS A 91 -28.59 6.37 8.65
CA CYS A 91 -28.64 5.62 7.40
C CYS A 91 -28.68 6.56 6.19
N LYS A 92 -27.86 6.30 5.16
CA LYS A 92 -27.79 7.14 3.94
C LYS A 92 -29.05 7.04 3.08
N HIS A 93 -29.73 5.88 3.08
CA HIS A 93 -30.90 5.64 2.24
C HIS A 93 -32.18 6.23 2.84
N CYS A 94 -32.45 5.97 4.13
CA CYS A 94 -33.68 6.42 4.79
C CYS A 94 -33.52 7.68 5.66
N ARG A 95 -32.28 8.14 5.92
CA ARG A 95 -31.95 9.31 6.74
C ARG A 95 -32.45 9.29 8.19
N LYS A 96 -32.88 8.14 8.71
CA LYS A 96 -33.25 7.98 10.12
C LYS A 96 -32.00 7.82 10.99
N GLY A 97 -32.07 8.37 12.21
CA GLY A 97 -31.07 8.16 13.26
C GLY A 97 -31.13 6.73 13.78
N LEU A 98 -29.98 6.20 14.17
CA LEU A 98 -29.78 4.82 14.62
C LEU A 98 -29.16 4.75 16.02
N GLU A 99 -29.12 5.89 16.72
CA GLU A 99 -28.55 6.05 18.08
C GLU A 99 -29.41 5.38 19.15
N ASP A 100 -30.66 5.04 18.81
CA ASP A 100 -31.71 4.61 19.75
C ASP A 100 -31.87 3.07 19.86
N ILE A 101 -30.92 2.28 19.34
CA ILE A 101 -31.04 0.80 19.19
C ILE A 101 -29.78 0.06 19.65
#